data_AF-A0A928PK94-F1
#
_entry.id   AF-A0A928PK94-F1
#
_cell.length_a   1.000
_cell.length_b   1.000
_cell.length_c   1.000
_cell.angle_alpha   90.00
_cell.angle_beta   90.00
_cell.angle_gamma   90.00
#
_symmetry.space_group_name_H-M   'P 1'
#
loop_
_entity.id
_entity.type
_entity.pdbx_description
1 polymer ?
#
loop_
_entity_poly.entity_id
_entity_poly.type
_entity_poly.pdbx_seq_one_letter_code
_entity_poly.pdbx_strand_id
1 'polypeptide(L)' 'MDNRILFGIMCILFNSYGVPCFMQGDKSKGIKRIIFGIITFGIIAIINVVKGIILGIEVLKMSDEEYAEKKGTLDSGIPA' A
#
# COMPACT_ATOMS: atom_id res chain seq x y z
N MET A 1 22.22 12.05 -26.06
CA MET A 1 20.88 12.65 -25.91
C MET A 1 20.10 11.94 -24.78
N ASP A 2 20.82 11.23 -23.89
CA ASP A 2 20.26 10.08 -23.16
C ASP A 2 19.95 10.36 -21.69
N ASN A 3 20.68 11.30 -21.09
CA ASN A 3 20.53 11.63 -19.66
C ASN A 3 19.15 12.18 -19.31
N ARG A 4 18.43 12.79 -20.28
CA ARG A 4 17.08 13.37 -20.04
C ARG A 4 15.99 12.31 -20.05
N ILE A 5 16.11 11.29 -20.90
CA ILE A 5 15.16 10.17 -20.96
C ILE A 5 15.32 9.31 -19.72
N LEU A 6 16.57 9.00 -19.34
CA LEU A 6 16.86 8.28 -18.11
C LEU A 6 16.32 9.03 -16.87
N PHE A 7 16.47 10.36 -16.84
CA PHE A 7 15.88 11.19 -15.79
C PHE A 7 14.35 11.13 -15.77
N GLY A 8 13.70 11.14 -16.93
CA GLY A 8 12.24 10.98 -17.03
C GLY A 8 11.75 9.63 -16.52
N ILE A 9 12.44 8.54 -16.89
CA ILE A 9 12.14 7.19 -16.42
C ILE A 9 12.34 7.09 -14.90
N MET A 10 13.46 7.60 -14.38
CA MET A 10 13.73 7.69 -12.94
C MET A 10 12.66 8.52 -12.23
N CYS A 11 12.17 9.59 -12.85
CA CYS A 11 11.10 10.40 -12.28
C CYS A 11 9.76 9.68 -12.21
N ILE A 12 9.45 8.80 -13.15
CA ILE A 12 8.23 7.99 -13.13
C ILE A 12 8.34 6.88 -12.08
N LEU A 13 9.46 6.15 -12.09
CA LEU A 13 9.70 5.02 -11.18
C LEU A 13 9.87 5.46 -9.72
N PHE A 14 10.56 6.58 -9.49
CA PHE A 14 10.84 7.10 -8.15
C PHE A 14 9.99 8.32 -7.77
N ASN A 15 8.90 8.59 -8.52
CA ASN A 15 7.99 9.71 -8.24
C ASN A 15 7.43 9.64 -6.82
N SER A 16 7.05 8.43 -6.41
CA SER A 16 6.52 8.05 -5.10
C SER A 16 7.53 8.26 -3.97
N TYR A 17 8.83 8.23 -4.28
CA TYR A 17 9.91 8.46 -3.31
C TYR A 17 10.36 9.92 -3.24
N GLY A 18 9.77 10.82 -4.05
CA GLY A 18 10.11 12.25 -4.03
C GLY A 18 11.48 12.61 -4.62
N VAL A 19 12.21 11.63 -5.16
CA VAL A 19 13.54 11.79 -5.79
C VAL A 19 13.60 12.93 -6.83
N PRO A 20 12.58 13.15 -7.68
CA PRO A 20 12.60 14.24 -8.66
C PRO A 20 12.67 15.63 -8.02
N CYS A 21 12.00 15.82 -6.88
CA CYS A 21 11.99 17.09 -6.16
C CYS A 21 13.34 17.35 -5.48
N PHE A 22 14.00 16.29 -4.99
CA PHE A 22 15.35 16.40 -4.43
C PHE A 22 16.40 16.71 -5.51
N MET A 23 16.29 16.13 -6.71
CA MET A 23 17.20 16.42 -7.82
C MET A 23 17.04 17.83 -8.39
N GLN A 24 15.86 18.43 -8.27
CA GLN A 24 15.62 19.84 -8.64
C GLN A 24 16.08 20.84 -7.56
N GLY A 25 16.68 20.38 -6.45
CA GLY A 25 17.17 21.23 -5.36
C GLY A 25 16.08 21.74 -4.40
N ASP A 26 14.81 21.43 -4.67
CA ASP A 26 13.66 21.84 -3.85
C ASP A 26 13.41 20.81 -2.73
N LYS A 27 14.32 20.83 -1.73
CA LYS A 27 14.32 19.92 -0.58
C LYS A 27 12.99 19.96 0.21
N SER A 28 12.34 21.10 0.26
CA SER A 28 11.04 21.29 0.95
C SER A 28 9.91 20.47 0.31
N LYS A 29 9.85 20.39 -1.02
CA LYS A 29 8.86 19.55 -1.71
C LYS A 29 9.18 18.06 -1.59
N GLY A 30 10.46 17.70 -1.62
CA GLY A 30 10.91 16.32 -1.41
C GLY A 30 10.48 15.75 -0.06
N ILE A 31 10.69 16.51 1.01
CA ILE A 31 10.30 16.13 2.38
C ILE A 31 8.78 15.95 2.50
N LYS A 32 7.99 16.89 1.95
CA LYS A 32 6.52 16.78 1.97
C LYS A 32 6.01 15.50 1.28
N ARG A 33 6.65 15.08 0.20
CA ARG A 33 6.31 13.84 -0.52
C ARG A 33 6.66 12.58 0.26
N ILE A 34 7.80 12.57 0.95
CA ILE A 34 8.17 11.46 1.83
C ILE A 34 7.17 11.34 2.97
N ILE A 35 6.81 12.45 3.63
CA ILE A 35 5.81 12.48 4.70
C ILE A 35 4.46 11.96 4.20
N PHE A 36 4.01 12.43 3.03
CA PHE A 36 2.78 11.94 2.41
C PHE A 36 2.84 10.43 2.13
N GLY A 37 3.96 9.94 1.59
CA GLY A 37 4.16 8.51 1.36
C GLY A 37 4.08 7.69 2.64
N ILE A 38 4.77 8.10 3.71
CA ILE A 38 4.73 7.41 5.01
C ILE A 38 3.30 7.39 5.58
N ILE A 39 2.57 8.51 5.46
CA ILE A 39 1.19 8.59 5.94
C ILE A 39 0.28 7.67 5.12
N THR A 40 0.36 7.71 3.78
CA THR A 40 -0.48 6.88 2.91
C THR A 40 -0.19 5.40 3.07
N PHE A 41 1.08 4.98 2.99
CA PHE A 41 1.44 3.57 3.17
C PHE A 41 1.21 3.09 4.62
N GLY A 42 1.46 3.95 5.60
CA GLY A 42 1.20 3.66 7.02
C GLY A 42 -0.28 3.45 7.31
N ILE A 43 -1.15 4.32 6.81
CA ILE A 43 -2.61 4.17 6.98
C ILE A 43 -3.12 2.92 6.26
N ILE A 44 -2.67 2.65 5.03
CA ILE A 44 -3.07 1.44 4.30
C ILE A 44 -2.65 0.17 5.06
N ALA A 45 -1.43 0.14 5.60
CA ALA A 45 -0.95 -0.98 6.40
C ALA A 45 -1.82 -1.19 7.65
N ILE A 46 -2.14 -0.11 8.37
CA ILE A 46 -3.00 -0.17 9.57
C ILE A 46 -4.39 -0.70 9.22
N ILE A 47 -5.01 -0.20 8.14
CA ILE A 47 -6.34 -0.66 7.70
C ILE A 47 -6.34 -2.16 7.38
N ASN A 48 -5.31 -2.65 6.68
CA ASN A 48 -5.21 -4.07 6.33
C ASN A 48 -5.02 -4.95 7.56
N VAL A 49 -4.23 -4.50 8.54
CA VAL A 49 -4.06 -5.20 9.83
C VAL A 49 -5.39 -5.29 10.57
N VAL A 50 -6.12 -4.18 10.70
CA VAL A 50 -7.42 -4.14 11.38
C VAL A 50 -8.44 -5.04 10.68
N LYS A 51 -8.50 -5.01 9.35
CA LYS A 51 -9.38 -5.91 8.57
C LYS A 51 -9.02 -7.38 8.79
N GLY A 52 -7.74 -7.72 8.81
CA GLY A 52 -7.27 -9.09 9.07
C GLY A 52 -7.67 -9.57 10.47
N ILE A 53 -7.60 -8.70 11.48
CA ILE A 53 -8.03 -9.02 12.85
C ILE A 53 -9.53 -9.25 12.91
N ILE A 54 -10.35 -8.38 12.30
CA ILE A 54 -11.81 -8.54 12.28
C ILE A 54 -12.20 -9.85 11.58
N LEU A 55 -11.63 -10.09 10.40
CA LEU A 55 -11.89 -11.30 9.63
C LEU A 55 -11.44 -12.55 10.39
N GLY A 56 -10.29 -12.51 11.07
CA GLY A 56 -9.82 -13.60 11.93
C GLY A 56 -10.74 -13.89 13.11
N ILE A 57 -11.34 -12.87 13.74
CA ILE A 57 -12.31 -13.05 14.83
C ILE A 57 -13.64 -13.61 14.30
N GLU A 58 -14.11 -13.15 13.13
CA GLU A 58 -15.35 -13.63 12.50
C GLU A 58 -15.24 -15.10 12.11
N VAL A 59 -14.11 -15.45 11.50
CA VAL A 59 -13.60 -16.80 11.31
C VAL A 59 -13.70 -17.52 12.65
N LEU A 60 -12.94 -17.18 13.69
CA LEU A 60 -12.91 -17.96 14.94
C LEU A 60 -14.28 -18.15 15.65
N LYS A 61 -15.30 -17.36 15.31
CA LYS A 61 -16.67 -17.47 15.85
C LYS A 61 -17.60 -18.31 14.98
N MET A 62 -17.22 -18.60 13.75
CA MET A 62 -18.01 -19.35 12.77
C MET A 62 -17.97 -20.86 13.11
N SER A 63 -19.09 -21.56 12.90
CA SER A 63 -19.17 -23.02 13.11
C SER A 63 -18.40 -23.77 12.02
N ASP A 64 -17.87 -24.96 12.33
CA ASP A 64 -17.08 -25.78 11.37
C ASP A 64 -17.82 -26.02 10.04
N GLU A 65 -19.17 -26.07 10.06
CA GLU A 65 -20.02 -26.22 8.88
C GLU A 65 -20.08 -24.94 8.02
N GLU A 66 -20.26 -23.77 8.63
CA GLU A 66 -20.29 -22.47 7.91
C GLU A 66 -18.91 -22.13 7.33
N TYR A 67 -17.85 -22.54 8.02
CA TYR A 67 -16.48 -22.41 7.55
C TYR A 67 -16.21 -23.21 6.30
N ALA A 68 -16.67 -24.47 6.25
CA ALA A 68 -16.46 -25.34 5.11
C ALA A 68 -17.15 -24.79 3.85
N GLU A 69 -18.30 -24.13 4.02
CA GLU A 69 -19.06 -23.53 2.92
C GLU A 69 -18.41 -22.22 2.40
N LYS A 70 -17.87 -21.38 3.31
CA LYS A 70 -17.22 -20.10 2.97
C LYS A 70 -15.71 -20.18 2.69
N LYS A 71 -15.10 -21.36 2.83
CA LYS A 71 -13.66 -21.56 2.62
C LYS A 71 -13.20 -21.10 1.23
N GLY A 72 -14.02 -21.32 0.20
CA GLY A 72 -13.71 -20.92 -1.18
C GLY A 72 -13.68 -19.40 -1.42
N THR A 73 -14.47 -18.62 -0.67
CA THR A 73 -14.50 -17.16 -0.75
C THR A 73 -13.41 -16.52 0.11
N LEU A 74 -13.12 -17.09 1.29
CA LEU A 74 -12.07 -16.61 2.19
C LEU A 74 -10.65 -16.74 1.61
N ASP A 75 -10.34 -17.81 0.86
CA ASP A 75 -9.03 -18.00 0.21
C ASP A 75 -8.77 -17.02 -0.95
N SER A 76 -9.81 -16.35 -1.46
CA SER A 76 -9.69 -15.39 -2.56
C SER A 76 -9.38 -13.95 -2.10
N GLY A 77 -9.42 -13.69 -0.78
CA GLY A 77 -9.23 -12.34 -0.22
C GLY A 77 -10.36 -11.36 -0.52
N ILE A 78 -11.49 -11.83 -1.06
CA ILE A 78 -12.68 -11.03 -1.34
C ILE A 78 -13.67 -11.21 -0.18
N PRO A 79 -14.02 -10.14 0.56
CA PRO A 79 -15.04 -10.25 1.60
C PRO A 79 -16.39 -10.65 0.96
N ALA A 80 -17.10 -11.55 1.64
CA ALA A 80 -18.48 -11.92 1.31
C ALA A 80 -19.45 -10.74 1.46
#